data_AF-A0A3M1TPZ7-F1
#
_entry.id   AF-A0A3M1TPZ7-F1
#
_cell.length_a   1.000
_cell.length_b   1.000
_cell.length_c   1.000
_cell.angle_alpha   90.00
_cell.angle_beta   90.00
_cell.angle_gamma   90.00
#
_symmetry.space_group_name_H-M   'P 1'
#
loop_
_entity.id
_entity.type
_entity.pdbx_description
1 polymer ?
#
loop_
_entity_poly.entity_id
_entity_poly.type
_entity_poly.pdbx_seq_one_letter_code
_entity_poly.pdbx_strand_id
1 'polypeptide(L)'
;MRFKPTKPTAMKAITSLLLPIWCTLLFCQFSFTTIAQTQLPPILSDNMLIQHSAEVKLWGWDTPGQPVRLTPSWSRKGVEVRTNEAGRWEATLSSPAPGGPHRIRIQGSSTITLQNVLAGELWLCSGQSNMDRQLGLQRGQKPIVNYWETAQQADLPEIRLFVVKRSVSEVPQQRCEGEWVVCSPEEVLKFSAVGYFFGKKLHETLSMPVGLIESAWGGTPVEAWTSKEALNNAFLLERERRLLAQYEADSIAYTAQREAWEKGYLQNPPPLPESWGVKRRLHHRIGGLYNGMIHPLLPLRIRGVIWYQGESNRNFPRQYEKQFPNLIRTWRQAWGIGDFPFYFVQIAPYYYNGAFNIPPIWEAQYAALQLPHTGMAATQDIGQIYDIHPPEKEEVGRRLALIALNQTYNRQDVVYSGPVLKQVTYEAGKALLEFDPRGGELFSAGNGIGGIPSFFVADERRI
;
A
#
# COMPACT_ATOMS: atom_id res chain seq x y z
N MET A 1 29.41 73.20 -30.22
CA MET A 1 29.59 73.52 -31.66
C MET A 1 30.54 72.45 -32.23
N ARG A 2 30.29 71.83 -33.40
CA ARG A 2 30.74 72.26 -34.76
C ARG A 2 32.24 72.69 -34.76
N PHE A 3 33.15 72.15 -35.57
CA PHE A 3 33.03 71.53 -36.91
C PHE A 3 33.97 70.30 -37.16
N LYS A 4 33.78 69.66 -38.34
CA LYS A 4 34.66 68.68 -39.05
C LYS A 4 35.81 69.42 -39.80
N PRO A 5 36.79 68.78 -40.50
CA PRO A 5 36.84 67.44 -41.16
C PRO A 5 37.98 66.53 -40.60
N THR A 6 38.80 65.67 -41.26
CA THR A 6 39.10 65.33 -42.69
C THR A 6 39.75 63.92 -42.81
N LYS A 7 40.02 63.45 -44.05
CA LYS A 7 41.02 62.41 -44.43
C LYS A 7 41.75 62.86 -45.71
N PRO A 8 42.95 62.34 -46.04
CA PRO A 8 43.11 61.12 -46.86
C PRO A 8 44.11 60.14 -46.17
N THR A 9 44.72 59.09 -46.75
CA THR A 9 44.78 58.50 -48.12
C THR A 9 44.87 56.95 -48.00
N ALA A 10 45.30 56.21 -49.03
CA ALA A 10 45.60 54.77 -48.98
C ALA A 10 46.65 54.38 -50.05
N MET A 11 47.33 53.22 -49.90
CA MET A 11 47.37 52.11 -50.88
C MET A 11 48.52 51.08 -50.68
N LYS A 12 48.18 49.80 -50.89
CA LYS A 12 49.04 48.64 -51.27
C LYS A 12 50.09 48.12 -50.24
N ALA A 13 50.64 46.91 -50.39
CA ALA A 13 50.01 45.56 -50.38
C ALA A 13 51.10 44.45 -50.58
N ILE A 14 50.73 43.19 -50.34
CA ILE A 14 51.45 41.93 -50.70
C ILE A 14 52.73 41.61 -49.90
N THR A 15 52.63 40.60 -49.03
CA THR A 15 53.41 39.34 -49.16
C THR A 15 52.82 38.27 -48.24
N SER A 16 52.97 36.99 -48.62
CA SER A 16 52.27 35.86 -48.00
C SER A 16 53.21 34.70 -47.71
N LEU A 17 53.28 34.25 -46.45
CA LEU A 17 53.78 32.93 -46.06
C LEU A 17 53.34 32.64 -44.62
N LEU A 18 52.53 31.59 -44.44
CA LEU A 18 52.09 31.10 -43.13
C LEU A 18 52.57 29.65 -42.96
N LEU A 19 53.35 29.39 -41.90
CA LEU A 19 53.60 28.04 -41.43
C LEU A 19 52.44 27.59 -40.52
N PRO A 20 51.88 26.38 -40.70
CA PRO A 20 51.00 25.79 -39.70
C PRO A 20 51.84 25.22 -38.54
N ILE A 21 51.75 25.83 -37.36
CA ILE A 21 52.35 25.30 -36.14
C ILE A 21 51.54 24.10 -35.65
N TRP A 22 52.17 22.92 -35.58
CA TRP A 22 51.54 21.70 -35.06
C TRP A 22 51.50 21.70 -33.52
N CYS A 23 50.48 22.34 -32.96
CA CYS A 23 50.15 22.20 -31.53
C CYS A 23 49.37 20.91 -31.28
N THR A 24 50.07 19.82 -30.97
CA THR A 24 49.46 18.56 -30.50
C THR A 24 48.86 18.71 -29.10
N LEU A 25 47.59 19.08 -29.05
CA LEU A 25 46.77 18.96 -27.84
C LEU A 25 46.64 17.48 -27.44
N LEU A 26 47.36 17.06 -26.40
CA LEU A 26 47.09 15.77 -25.74
C LEU A 26 45.70 15.82 -25.10
N PHE A 27 44.71 15.30 -25.81
CA PHE A 27 43.39 15.01 -25.25
C PHE A 27 43.53 13.81 -24.30
N CYS A 28 43.91 14.10 -23.05
CA CYS A 28 44.04 13.10 -22.01
C CYS A 28 42.64 12.58 -21.61
N GLN A 29 42.17 11.56 -22.32
CA GLN A 29 40.90 10.90 -22.03
C GLN A 29 41.01 10.13 -20.71
N PHE A 30 40.71 10.82 -19.61
CA PHE A 30 40.38 10.20 -18.34
C PHE A 30 39.07 9.42 -18.50
N SER A 31 39.19 8.18 -18.97
CA SER A 31 38.14 7.18 -18.90
C SER A 31 37.87 6.86 -17.43
N PHE A 32 36.96 7.62 -16.82
CA PHE A 32 36.41 7.30 -15.52
C PHE A 32 35.66 5.96 -15.61
N THR A 33 36.37 4.87 -15.29
CA THR A 33 35.77 3.57 -15.03
C THR A 33 34.89 3.69 -13.80
N THR A 34 33.62 4.00 -14.00
CA THR A 34 32.59 3.95 -12.97
C THR A 34 32.51 2.52 -12.47
N ILE A 35 33.04 2.27 -11.27
CA ILE A 35 32.83 1.02 -10.55
C ILE A 35 31.37 1.02 -10.11
N ALA A 36 30.47 0.63 -11.02
CA ALA A 36 29.09 0.35 -10.70
C ALA A 36 29.09 -0.76 -9.64
N GLN A 37 28.35 -0.52 -8.56
CA GLN A 37 28.24 -1.43 -7.44
C GLN A 37 26.92 -2.21 -7.55
N THR A 38 26.95 -3.49 -7.21
CA THR A 38 25.72 -4.30 -7.05
C THR A 38 24.78 -3.62 -6.05
N GLN A 39 23.53 -3.38 -6.45
CA GLN A 39 22.51 -2.73 -5.64
C GLN A 39 21.27 -3.61 -5.47
N LEU A 40 20.64 -3.49 -4.31
CA LEU A 40 19.34 -4.09 -3.97
C LEU A 40 18.31 -2.99 -3.70
N PRO A 41 17.00 -3.29 -3.81
CA PRO A 41 15.98 -2.41 -3.25
C PRO A 41 15.97 -2.52 -1.71
N PRO A 42 15.58 -1.48 -0.95
CA PRO A 42 15.58 -1.52 0.52
C PRO A 42 14.80 -2.67 1.16
N ILE A 43 13.76 -3.18 0.48
CA ILE A 43 12.97 -4.36 0.90
C ILE A 43 13.77 -5.68 0.91
N LEU A 44 14.92 -5.75 0.22
CA LEU A 44 15.88 -6.86 0.25
C LEU A 44 17.13 -6.44 1.02
N SER A 45 17.02 -6.42 2.34
CA SER A 45 18.06 -5.99 3.29
C SER A 45 18.20 -6.98 4.45
N ASP A 46 19.12 -6.71 5.38
CA ASP A 46 19.28 -7.52 6.60
C ASP A 46 17.99 -7.54 7.43
N ASN A 47 17.81 -8.59 8.22
CA ASN A 47 16.59 -8.88 8.99
C ASN A 47 15.33 -9.18 8.15
N MET A 48 15.39 -9.19 6.81
CA MET A 48 14.22 -9.47 5.98
C MET A 48 13.58 -10.85 6.25
N LEU A 49 12.30 -10.97 5.94
CA LEU A 49 11.58 -12.26 5.92
C LEU A 49 11.18 -12.62 4.48
N ILE A 50 11.37 -13.88 4.12
CA ILE A 50 10.92 -14.49 2.86
C ILE A 50 9.80 -15.50 3.12
N GLN A 51 8.87 -15.65 2.18
CA GLN A 51 7.84 -16.68 2.28
C GLN A 51 8.46 -18.08 2.25
N HIS A 52 8.19 -18.91 3.27
CA HIS A 52 8.70 -20.27 3.36
C HIS A 52 8.11 -21.22 2.30
N SER A 53 8.80 -22.32 2.03
CA SER A 53 8.37 -23.43 1.16
C SER A 53 7.77 -22.98 -0.19
N ALA A 54 8.40 -21.99 -0.83
CA ALA A 54 7.95 -21.39 -2.07
C ALA A 54 9.12 -20.94 -2.94
N GLU A 55 8.87 -20.73 -4.23
CA GLU A 55 9.81 -20.00 -5.09
C GLU A 55 9.72 -18.51 -4.75
N VAL A 56 10.83 -17.94 -4.26
CA VAL A 56 10.95 -16.53 -3.88
C VAL A 56 11.93 -15.82 -4.82
N LYS A 57 11.65 -14.57 -5.17
CA LYS A 57 12.51 -13.77 -6.04
C LYS A 57 13.38 -12.81 -5.25
N LEU A 58 14.65 -12.72 -5.62
CA LEU A 58 15.51 -11.60 -5.29
C LEU A 58 15.86 -10.86 -6.59
N TRP A 59 15.94 -9.54 -6.54
CA TRP A 59 16.24 -8.71 -7.70
C TRP A 59 17.10 -7.51 -7.30
N GLY A 60 17.77 -6.93 -8.28
CA GLY A 60 18.67 -5.81 -8.04
C GLY A 60 19.18 -5.21 -9.34
N TRP A 61 20.23 -4.40 -9.20
CA TRP A 61 20.89 -3.75 -10.32
C TRP A 61 22.41 -3.93 -10.23
N ASP A 62 23.06 -3.97 -11.38
CA ASP A 62 24.51 -3.97 -11.54
C ASP A 62 24.86 -3.46 -12.96
N THR A 63 26.12 -3.49 -13.35
CA THR A 63 26.58 -3.23 -14.74
C THR A 63 25.80 -4.13 -15.72
N PRO A 64 25.32 -3.64 -16.90
CA PRO A 64 24.68 -4.49 -17.90
C PRO A 64 25.55 -5.69 -18.34
N GLY A 65 24.95 -6.87 -18.51
CA GLY A 65 25.63 -8.13 -18.85
C GLY A 65 26.43 -8.80 -17.71
N GLN A 66 26.63 -8.14 -16.57
CA GLN A 66 27.31 -8.65 -15.38
C GLN A 66 26.68 -9.97 -14.89
N PRO A 67 27.48 -11.04 -14.67
CA PRO A 67 27.01 -12.22 -13.95
C PRO A 67 26.80 -11.89 -12.47
N VAL A 68 25.64 -12.28 -11.93
CA VAL A 68 25.29 -12.13 -10.52
C VAL A 68 24.96 -13.51 -9.95
N ARG A 69 25.75 -13.96 -8.97
CA ARG A 69 25.61 -15.27 -8.31
C ARG A 69 25.07 -15.13 -6.90
N LEU A 70 23.96 -15.81 -6.63
CA LEU A 70 23.30 -15.89 -5.32
C LEU A 70 23.61 -17.23 -4.67
N THR A 71 24.11 -17.20 -3.43
CA THR A 71 24.43 -18.40 -2.64
C THR A 71 23.74 -18.28 -1.27
N PRO A 72 22.50 -18.80 -1.14
CA PRO A 72 21.79 -18.86 0.14
C PRO A 72 22.34 -19.98 1.03
N SER A 73 22.35 -19.79 2.35
CA SER A 73 22.95 -20.76 3.28
C SER A 73 22.31 -22.15 3.29
N TRP A 74 21.07 -22.28 2.80
CA TRP A 74 20.35 -23.54 2.70
C TRP A 74 20.58 -24.30 1.37
N SER A 75 21.29 -23.73 0.38
CA SER A 75 21.58 -24.42 -0.88
C SER A 75 23.03 -24.24 -1.36
N ARG A 76 23.79 -25.35 -1.40
CA ARG A 76 25.20 -25.37 -1.85
C ARG A 76 25.41 -25.06 -3.33
N LYS A 77 24.37 -25.19 -4.18
CA LYS A 77 24.49 -24.95 -5.63
C LYS A 77 24.48 -23.45 -5.98
N GLY A 78 23.73 -22.66 -5.20
CA GLY A 78 23.36 -21.29 -5.56
C GLY A 78 22.55 -21.20 -6.86
N VAL A 79 22.36 -19.98 -7.34
CA VAL A 79 21.77 -19.63 -8.64
C VAL A 79 22.65 -18.54 -9.25
N GLU A 80 22.84 -18.56 -10.57
CA GLU A 80 23.54 -17.50 -11.30
C GLU A 80 22.65 -16.96 -12.40
N VAL A 81 22.59 -15.64 -12.51
CA VAL A 81 21.84 -14.89 -13.54
C VAL A 81 22.74 -13.82 -14.14
N ARG A 82 22.26 -13.11 -15.16
CA ARG A 82 22.92 -11.91 -15.68
C ARG A 82 21.98 -10.73 -15.63
N THR A 83 22.54 -9.54 -15.48
CA THR A 83 21.81 -8.29 -15.70
C THR A 83 21.42 -8.13 -17.16
N ASN A 84 20.24 -7.56 -17.39
CA ASN A 84 19.80 -7.15 -18.73
C ASN A 84 20.48 -5.83 -19.17
N GLU A 85 20.10 -5.33 -20.35
CA GLU A 85 20.61 -4.07 -20.92
C GLU A 85 20.38 -2.85 -20.02
N ALA A 86 19.32 -2.84 -19.22
CA ALA A 86 19.01 -1.81 -18.23
C ALA A 86 19.69 -2.05 -16.86
N GLY A 87 20.65 -2.98 -16.78
CA GLY A 87 21.38 -3.32 -15.57
C GLY A 87 20.56 -4.08 -14.51
N ARG A 88 19.28 -4.41 -14.76
CA ARG A 88 18.44 -5.14 -13.79
C ARG A 88 18.71 -6.63 -13.86
N TRP A 89 18.85 -7.28 -12.71
CA TRP A 89 18.85 -8.74 -12.56
C TRP A 89 17.68 -9.20 -11.69
N GLU A 90 17.21 -10.42 -11.91
CA GLU A 90 16.19 -11.09 -11.11
C GLU A 90 16.54 -12.58 -11.05
N ALA A 91 16.52 -13.16 -9.85
CA ALA A 91 16.85 -14.56 -9.60
C ALA A 91 15.80 -15.19 -8.68
N THR A 92 15.37 -16.40 -9.02
CA THR A 92 14.42 -17.17 -8.21
C THR A 92 15.17 -18.21 -7.37
N LEU A 93 14.79 -18.35 -6.10
CA LEU A 93 15.31 -19.33 -5.16
C LEU A 93 14.15 -20.11 -4.54
N SER A 94 14.25 -21.44 -4.47
CA SER A 94 13.42 -22.23 -3.56
C SER A 94 13.76 -21.85 -2.12
N SER A 95 12.80 -21.32 -1.36
CA SER A 95 12.98 -20.97 0.06
C SER A 95 12.98 -22.22 0.94
N PRO A 96 13.57 -22.15 2.16
CA PRO A 96 13.65 -23.30 3.05
C PRO A 96 12.32 -23.53 3.80
N ALA A 97 12.32 -24.50 4.70
CA ALA A 97 11.30 -24.63 5.73
C ALA A 97 11.29 -23.37 6.66
N PRO A 98 10.22 -23.13 7.43
CA PRO A 98 10.16 -22.01 8.38
C PRO A 98 11.34 -21.96 9.37
N GLY A 99 11.69 -20.75 9.79
CA GLY A 99 12.75 -20.48 10.76
C GLY A 99 13.98 -19.78 10.18
N GLY A 100 15.13 -19.97 10.82
CA GLY A 100 16.40 -19.34 10.50
C GLY A 100 17.29 -19.25 11.75
N PRO A 101 18.19 -18.24 11.86
CA PRO A 101 18.52 -17.25 10.85
C PRO A 101 19.29 -17.86 9.68
N HIS A 102 19.11 -17.27 8.50
CA HIS A 102 19.81 -17.60 7.27
C HIS A 102 20.62 -16.41 6.75
N ARG A 103 21.48 -16.68 5.76
CA ARG A 103 22.23 -15.65 5.03
C ARG A 103 22.14 -15.89 3.53
N ILE A 104 22.18 -14.82 2.73
CA ILE A 104 22.20 -14.90 1.27
C ILE A 104 23.38 -14.06 0.76
N ARG A 105 24.44 -14.73 0.27
CA ARG A 105 25.56 -14.03 -0.38
C ARG A 105 25.22 -13.76 -1.84
N ILE A 106 25.39 -12.52 -2.28
CA ILE A 106 25.06 -12.03 -3.61
C ILE A 106 26.34 -11.43 -4.20
N GLN A 107 26.82 -11.97 -5.32
CA GLN A 107 28.11 -11.64 -5.90
C GLN A 107 27.92 -11.17 -7.35
N GLY A 108 27.99 -9.85 -7.57
CA GLY A 108 28.03 -9.21 -8.89
C GLY A 108 29.39 -8.54 -9.10
N SER A 109 29.39 -7.27 -9.52
CA SER A 109 30.58 -6.39 -9.47
C SER A 109 31.14 -6.22 -8.06
N SER A 110 30.27 -6.34 -7.05
CA SER A 110 30.58 -6.30 -5.63
C SER A 110 29.95 -7.50 -4.90
N THR A 111 30.28 -7.71 -3.62
CA THR A 111 29.60 -8.70 -2.78
C THR A 111 28.73 -8.02 -1.75
N ILE A 112 27.43 -8.34 -1.75
CA ILE A 112 26.52 -8.12 -0.63
C ILE A 112 26.32 -9.48 0.08
N THR A 113 26.10 -9.47 1.39
CA THR A 113 25.58 -10.65 2.11
C THR A 113 24.43 -10.20 2.98
N LEU A 114 23.22 -10.63 2.63
CA LEU A 114 22.05 -10.42 3.47
C LEU A 114 22.15 -11.34 4.69
N GLN A 115 22.05 -10.76 5.89
CA GLN A 115 22.17 -11.43 7.17
C GLN A 115 20.81 -11.53 7.88
N ASN A 116 20.73 -12.47 8.83
CA ASN A 116 19.54 -12.67 9.67
C ASN A 116 18.24 -12.82 8.86
N VAL A 117 18.27 -13.50 7.72
CA VAL A 117 17.06 -13.75 6.91
C VAL A 117 16.22 -14.85 7.57
N LEU A 118 14.92 -14.63 7.77
CA LEU A 118 13.98 -15.68 8.20
C LEU A 118 13.14 -16.17 7.02
N ALA A 119 12.78 -17.45 7.05
CA ALA A 119 11.70 -18.01 6.25
C ALA A 119 10.45 -18.14 7.12
N GLY A 120 9.31 -17.67 6.63
CA GLY A 120 8.05 -17.69 7.39
C GLY A 120 6.86 -17.27 6.56
N GLU A 121 5.88 -16.65 7.22
CA GLU A 121 4.66 -16.13 6.59
C GLU A 121 4.78 -14.64 6.28
N LEU A 122 4.75 -14.27 4.99
CA LEU A 122 4.93 -12.88 4.54
C LEU A 122 3.59 -12.28 4.07
N TRP A 123 3.08 -11.30 4.81
CA TRP A 123 1.79 -10.65 4.55
C TRP A 123 1.93 -9.15 4.27
N LEU A 124 1.10 -8.64 3.36
CA LEU A 124 1.00 -7.22 3.03
C LEU A 124 -0.20 -6.58 3.74
N CYS A 125 0.08 -5.60 4.59
CA CYS A 125 -0.89 -4.83 5.37
C CYS A 125 -1.14 -3.49 4.67
N SER A 126 -2.32 -3.29 4.07
CA SER A 126 -2.57 -2.12 3.20
C SER A 126 -3.95 -1.48 3.41
N GLY A 127 -4.16 -0.31 2.79
CA GLY A 127 -5.39 0.50 2.90
C GLY A 127 -5.13 1.91 3.42
N GLN A 128 -6.05 2.44 4.23
CA GLN A 128 -5.98 3.81 4.76
C GLN A 128 -5.76 3.87 6.28
N SER A 129 -6.18 4.98 6.89
CA SER A 129 -5.93 5.38 8.30
C SER A 129 -6.26 4.36 9.38
N ASN A 130 -7.07 3.35 9.09
CA ASN A 130 -7.39 2.29 10.05
C ASN A 130 -6.48 1.05 9.92
N MET A 131 -5.73 0.90 8.82
CA MET A 131 -4.55 0.05 8.73
C MET A 131 -3.30 0.81 9.20
N ASP A 132 -3.10 2.02 8.66
CA ASP A 132 -2.03 3.02 8.92
C ASP A 132 -2.05 3.60 10.36
N ARG A 133 -2.82 2.98 11.27
CA ARG A 133 -2.90 3.35 12.68
C ARG A 133 -1.91 2.53 13.48
N GLN A 134 -0.93 3.21 14.03
CA GLN A 134 0.12 2.59 14.84
C GLN A 134 -0.44 2.09 16.19
N LEU A 135 0.24 1.12 16.81
CA LEU A 135 -0.09 0.67 18.16
C LEU A 135 0.13 1.78 19.22
N GLY A 136 1.17 2.60 19.04
CA GLY A 136 1.51 3.69 19.94
C GLY A 136 0.56 4.90 19.90
N LEU A 137 0.77 5.84 20.83
CA LEU A 137 -0.07 7.03 20.98
C LEU A 137 0.03 7.98 19.78
N GLN A 138 -1.07 8.16 19.05
CA GLN A 138 -1.19 9.17 17.98
C GLN A 138 -2.01 10.39 18.43
N ARG A 139 -1.49 11.60 18.18
CA ARG A 139 -2.14 12.87 18.56
C ARG A 139 -3.50 13.02 17.86
N GLY A 140 -4.55 13.23 18.66
CA GLY A 140 -5.92 13.44 18.15
C GLY A 140 -6.70 12.14 17.93
N GLN A 141 -6.13 10.98 18.28
CA GLN A 141 -6.82 9.71 18.36
C GLN A 141 -6.84 9.22 19.82
N LYS A 142 -7.73 8.27 20.13
CA LYS A 142 -7.63 7.50 21.38
C LYS A 142 -6.41 6.58 21.37
N PRO A 143 -5.86 6.19 22.54
CA PRO A 143 -4.96 5.05 22.63
C PRO A 143 -5.61 3.79 22.05
N ILE A 144 -4.82 2.85 21.52
CA ILE A 144 -5.30 1.50 21.21
C ILE A 144 -5.62 0.78 22.54
N VAL A 145 -6.63 -0.09 22.55
CA VAL A 145 -6.95 -0.92 23.72
C VAL A 145 -5.71 -1.79 24.06
N ASN A 146 -5.39 -1.91 25.35
CA ASN A 146 -4.23 -2.66 25.88
C ASN A 146 -2.83 -2.23 25.39
N TYR A 147 -2.68 -1.16 24.59
CA TYR A 147 -1.46 -0.86 23.81
C TYR A 147 -0.12 -0.93 24.58
N TRP A 148 -0.11 -0.49 25.85
CA TRP A 148 1.08 -0.47 26.69
C TRP A 148 1.49 -1.88 27.16
N GLU A 149 0.52 -2.69 27.60
CA GLU A 149 0.76 -4.09 27.95
C GLU A 149 1.15 -4.90 26.70
N THR A 150 0.44 -4.68 25.59
CA THR A 150 0.77 -5.26 24.29
C THR A 150 2.22 -4.98 23.89
N ALA A 151 2.69 -3.74 24.10
CA ALA A 151 4.07 -3.35 23.80
C ALA A 151 5.07 -4.01 24.76
N GLN A 152 4.81 -4.02 26.07
CA GLN A 152 5.67 -4.70 27.05
C GLN A 152 5.86 -6.20 26.76
N GLN A 153 4.90 -6.84 26.11
CA GLN A 153 4.93 -8.26 25.71
C GLN A 153 5.48 -8.51 24.29
N ALA A 154 5.93 -7.47 23.57
CA ALA A 154 6.29 -7.55 22.15
C ALA A 154 7.77 -7.88 21.85
N ASP A 155 8.47 -8.57 22.76
CA ASP A 155 9.82 -9.09 22.51
C ASP A 155 9.76 -10.39 21.70
N LEU A 156 9.40 -10.26 20.42
CA LEU A 156 9.04 -11.36 19.52
C LEU A 156 9.88 -11.30 18.23
N PRO A 157 11.19 -11.63 18.27
CA PRO A 157 12.13 -11.36 17.17
C PRO A 157 11.91 -12.16 15.87
N GLU A 158 10.99 -13.13 15.90
CA GLU A 158 10.48 -13.84 14.71
C GLU A 158 9.32 -13.11 14.01
N ILE A 159 8.69 -12.13 14.67
CA ILE A 159 7.78 -11.16 14.04
C ILE A 159 8.62 -9.98 13.54
N ARG A 160 8.43 -9.60 12.28
CA ARG A 160 9.25 -8.56 11.63
C ARG A 160 8.43 -7.64 10.74
N LEU A 161 8.84 -6.39 10.71
CA LEU A 161 8.02 -5.26 10.32
C LEU A 161 8.76 -4.47 9.24
N PHE A 162 8.13 -4.20 8.10
CA PHE A 162 8.66 -3.29 7.09
C PHE A 162 7.63 -2.22 6.75
N VAL A 163 7.91 -0.96 7.11
CA VAL A 163 7.01 0.15 6.78
C VAL A 163 7.45 0.78 5.46
N VAL A 164 6.62 0.65 4.43
CA VAL A 164 6.83 1.31 3.14
C VAL A 164 6.65 2.82 3.32
N LYS A 165 7.73 3.57 3.08
CA LYS A 165 7.71 5.03 3.16
C LYS A 165 6.71 5.60 2.17
N ARG A 166 5.73 6.35 2.70
CA ARG A 166 4.66 7.00 1.95
C ARG A 166 5.19 7.77 0.73
N SER A 167 4.81 7.33 -0.46
CA SER A 167 5.32 7.80 -1.75
C SER A 167 4.21 7.87 -2.79
N VAL A 168 4.29 8.82 -3.72
CA VAL A 168 3.33 8.99 -4.84
C VAL A 168 4.12 9.11 -6.13
N SER A 169 3.77 8.33 -7.17
CA SER A 169 4.39 8.47 -8.49
C SER A 169 3.39 8.35 -9.63
N GLU A 170 3.63 9.10 -10.72
CA GLU A 170 2.84 9.00 -11.95
C GLU A 170 3.21 7.76 -12.78
N VAL A 171 4.39 7.18 -12.55
CA VAL A 171 4.89 6.00 -13.26
C VAL A 171 5.28 4.89 -12.27
N PRO A 172 5.09 3.60 -12.62
CA PRO A 172 5.41 2.49 -11.74
C PRO A 172 6.86 2.49 -11.25
N GLN A 173 7.09 2.48 -9.93
CA GLN A 173 8.42 2.47 -9.34
C GLN A 173 8.98 1.05 -9.22
N GLN A 174 10.30 0.89 -9.33
CA GLN A 174 10.99 -0.40 -9.14
C GLN A 174 11.62 -0.57 -7.75
N ARG A 175 11.57 0.48 -6.92
CA ARG A 175 12.10 0.52 -5.54
C ARG A 175 11.09 1.25 -4.65
N CYS A 176 11.05 0.88 -3.38
CA CYS A 176 10.37 1.61 -2.31
C CYS A 176 11.35 1.79 -1.14
N GLU A 177 11.27 2.92 -0.47
CA GLU A 177 12.05 3.18 0.75
C GLU A 177 11.35 2.57 1.98
N GLY A 178 12.13 2.18 2.97
CA GLY A 178 11.69 1.51 4.20
C GLY A 178 12.80 0.62 4.76
N GLU A 179 12.62 0.07 5.95
CA GLU A 179 13.61 -0.76 6.65
C GLU A 179 12.96 -1.95 7.36
N TRP A 180 13.68 -3.07 7.48
CA TRP A 180 13.23 -4.26 8.19
C TRP A 180 13.57 -4.18 9.68
N VAL A 181 12.54 -4.00 10.49
CA VAL A 181 12.62 -3.86 11.94
C VAL A 181 12.23 -5.18 12.61
N VAL A 182 13.03 -5.60 13.58
CA VAL A 182 12.74 -6.77 14.44
C VAL A 182 11.75 -6.32 15.52
N CYS A 183 10.68 -7.08 15.75
CA CYS A 183 9.67 -6.69 16.73
C CYS A 183 10.27 -6.65 18.15
N SER A 184 10.07 -5.51 18.82
CA SER A 184 10.49 -5.23 20.19
C SER A 184 9.48 -4.30 20.86
N PRO A 185 9.50 -4.15 22.21
CA PRO A 185 8.62 -3.24 22.94
C PRO A 185 8.65 -1.77 22.52
N GLU A 186 9.77 -1.27 21.97
CA GLU A 186 9.85 0.10 21.43
C GLU A 186 9.33 0.17 19.99
N GLU A 187 9.74 -0.77 19.15
CA GLU A 187 9.50 -0.69 17.70
C GLU A 187 8.06 -1.03 17.31
N VAL A 188 7.41 -1.94 18.05
CA VAL A 188 6.00 -2.31 17.82
C VAL A 188 5.06 -1.10 17.91
N LEU A 189 5.39 -0.10 18.73
CA LEU A 189 4.61 1.14 18.90
C LEU A 189 4.54 1.97 17.61
N LYS A 190 5.45 1.74 16.65
CA LYS A 190 5.59 2.48 15.38
C LYS A 190 4.88 1.80 14.21
N PHE A 191 4.29 0.61 14.41
CA PHE A 191 3.71 -0.22 13.34
C PHE A 191 2.19 -0.34 13.46
N SER A 192 1.52 -0.60 12.33
CA SER A 192 0.09 -0.92 12.24
C SER A 192 -0.38 -1.85 13.36
N ALA A 193 -1.29 -1.37 14.21
CA ALA A 193 -1.87 -2.16 15.28
C ALA A 193 -2.59 -3.40 14.71
N VAL A 194 -3.39 -3.20 13.65
CA VAL A 194 -4.14 -4.29 12.98
C VAL A 194 -3.18 -5.32 12.37
N GLY A 195 -2.12 -4.87 11.71
CA GLY A 195 -1.09 -5.74 11.15
C GLY A 195 -0.34 -6.53 12.23
N TYR A 196 0.07 -5.86 13.31
CA TYR A 196 0.76 -6.50 14.43
C TYR A 196 -0.12 -7.57 15.10
N PHE A 197 -1.35 -7.25 15.51
CA PHE A 197 -2.23 -8.22 16.18
C PHE A 197 -2.59 -9.41 15.26
N PHE A 198 -2.75 -9.16 13.96
CA PHE A 198 -2.88 -10.23 12.95
C PHE A 198 -1.65 -11.14 12.93
N GLY A 199 -0.44 -10.58 12.80
CA GLY A 199 0.79 -11.35 12.72
C GLY A 199 1.14 -12.08 14.01
N LYS A 200 0.92 -11.44 15.17
CA LYS A 200 1.05 -12.06 16.51
C LYS A 200 0.17 -13.29 16.63
N LYS A 201 -1.11 -13.18 16.24
CA LYS A 201 -2.05 -14.31 16.32
C LYS A 201 -1.67 -15.46 15.38
N LEU A 202 -1.12 -15.18 14.19
CA LEU A 202 -0.58 -16.21 13.31
C LEU A 202 0.69 -16.85 13.90
N HIS A 203 1.65 -16.06 14.38
CA HIS A 203 2.89 -16.53 15.00
C HIS A 203 2.60 -17.50 16.18
N GLU A 204 1.74 -17.09 17.11
CA GLU A 204 1.29 -17.92 18.25
C GLU A 204 0.64 -19.24 17.85
N THR A 205 -0.11 -19.27 16.73
CA THR A 205 -0.98 -20.40 16.38
C THR A 205 -0.32 -21.36 15.38
N LEU A 206 0.69 -20.88 14.64
CA LEU A 206 1.44 -21.64 13.65
C LEU A 206 2.86 -22.02 14.11
N SER A 207 3.39 -21.32 15.13
CA SER A 207 4.80 -21.44 15.58
C SER A 207 5.80 -21.22 14.44
N MET A 208 5.58 -20.15 13.66
CA MET A 208 6.43 -19.76 12.53
C MET A 208 6.76 -18.26 12.58
N PRO A 209 7.89 -17.82 12.01
CA PRO A 209 8.15 -16.40 11.78
C PRO A 209 7.09 -15.72 10.92
N VAL A 210 6.81 -14.44 11.18
CA VAL A 210 5.80 -13.65 10.45
C VAL A 210 6.36 -12.30 10.03
N GLY A 211 6.37 -12.02 8.73
CA GLY A 211 6.77 -10.75 8.15
C GLY A 211 5.55 -9.95 7.75
N LEU A 212 5.50 -8.69 8.19
CA LEU A 212 4.40 -7.76 7.97
C LEU A 212 4.93 -6.55 7.21
N ILE A 213 4.52 -6.41 5.95
CA ILE A 213 4.85 -5.25 5.12
C ILE A 213 3.69 -4.25 5.21
N GLU A 214 3.88 -3.11 5.86
CA GLU A 214 2.89 -2.05 5.92
C GLU A 214 3.02 -1.11 4.73
N SER A 215 1.95 -1.01 3.92
CA SER A 215 1.85 -0.11 2.77
C SER A 215 0.47 0.54 2.78
N ALA A 216 0.29 1.51 3.68
CA ALA A 216 -0.98 2.18 3.94
C ALA A 216 -0.80 3.70 4.09
N TRP A 217 -1.88 4.47 3.92
CA TRP A 217 -1.85 5.94 4.07
C TRP A 217 -3.25 6.50 4.37
N GLY A 218 -3.40 7.22 5.49
CA GLY A 218 -4.64 7.91 5.86
C GLY A 218 -5.31 8.77 4.78
N GLY A 219 -6.64 8.66 4.69
CA GLY A 219 -7.50 9.49 3.82
C GLY A 219 -7.62 9.02 2.36
N THR A 220 -6.88 8.00 1.93
CA THR A 220 -6.79 7.62 0.51
C THR A 220 -7.99 6.83 -0.01
N PRO A 221 -8.43 7.06 -1.26
CA PRO A 221 -9.48 6.29 -1.91
C PRO A 221 -8.91 5.11 -2.73
N VAL A 222 -9.73 4.10 -3.04
CA VAL A 222 -9.30 2.84 -3.68
C VAL A 222 -8.68 3.03 -5.08
N GLU A 223 -9.11 4.06 -5.81
CA GLU A 223 -8.55 4.41 -7.11
C GLU A 223 -7.09 4.88 -7.05
N ALA A 224 -6.59 5.35 -5.91
CA ALA A 224 -5.17 5.67 -5.73
C ALA A 224 -4.29 4.41 -5.63
N TRP A 225 -4.88 3.29 -5.20
CA TRP A 225 -4.26 1.98 -4.99
C TRP A 225 -4.47 1.01 -6.17
N THR A 226 -5.19 1.43 -7.20
CA THR A 226 -5.42 0.68 -8.45
C THR A 226 -4.69 1.37 -9.59
N SER A 227 -3.98 0.64 -10.47
CA SER A 227 -3.28 1.26 -11.62
C SER A 227 -4.26 2.00 -12.56
N LYS A 228 -3.76 2.97 -13.34
CA LYS A 228 -4.62 3.77 -14.24
C LYS A 228 -5.26 2.91 -15.33
N GLU A 229 -4.51 1.93 -15.80
CA GLU A 229 -4.89 0.92 -16.79
C GLU A 229 -5.91 -0.05 -16.17
N ALA A 230 -5.64 -0.51 -14.95
CA ALA A 230 -6.47 -1.43 -14.20
C ALA A 230 -7.83 -0.83 -13.78
N LEU A 231 -7.92 0.47 -13.47
CA LEU A 231 -9.12 1.09 -12.89
C LEU A 231 -10.38 0.92 -13.76
N ASN A 232 -10.23 0.88 -15.09
CA ASN A 232 -11.31 0.70 -16.06
C ASN A 232 -12.54 1.62 -15.82
N ASN A 233 -12.28 2.89 -15.47
CA ASN A 233 -13.33 3.88 -15.17
C ASN A 233 -13.03 5.20 -15.91
N ALA A 234 -13.52 5.30 -17.15
CA ALA A 234 -13.31 6.46 -18.00
C ALA A 234 -13.81 7.79 -17.39
N PHE A 235 -14.89 7.75 -16.58
CA PHE A 235 -15.42 8.94 -15.91
C PHE A 235 -14.43 9.50 -14.88
N LEU A 236 -13.81 8.66 -14.05
CA LEU A 236 -12.84 9.13 -13.07
C LEU A 236 -11.52 9.57 -13.72
N LEU A 237 -11.07 8.86 -14.76
CA LEU A 237 -9.87 9.22 -15.52
C LEU A 237 -10.04 10.59 -16.21
N GLU A 238 -11.16 10.83 -16.89
CA GLU A 238 -11.45 12.13 -17.52
C GLU A 238 -11.71 13.22 -16.48
N ARG A 239 -12.33 12.92 -15.33
CA ARG A 239 -12.48 13.89 -14.23
C ARG A 239 -11.11 14.31 -13.66
N GLU A 240 -10.18 13.39 -13.41
CA GLU A 240 -8.82 13.75 -12.97
C GLU A 240 -8.12 14.62 -14.02
N ARG A 241 -8.17 14.22 -15.30
CA ARG A 241 -7.59 14.96 -16.43
C ARG A 241 -8.15 16.38 -16.53
N ARG A 242 -9.48 16.54 -16.48
CA ARG A 242 -10.17 17.84 -16.53
C ARG A 242 -9.75 18.73 -15.35
N LEU A 243 -9.73 18.20 -14.13
CA LEU A 243 -9.33 18.95 -12.94
C LEU A 243 -7.85 19.36 -12.96
N LEU A 244 -6.96 18.53 -13.53
CA LEU A 244 -5.56 18.91 -13.74
C LEU A 244 -5.42 20.03 -14.78
N ALA A 245 -6.19 20.00 -15.87
CA ALA A 245 -6.17 21.04 -16.90
C ALA A 245 -6.79 22.37 -16.42
N GLN A 246 -7.79 22.33 -15.53
CA GLN A 246 -8.44 23.52 -14.98
C GLN A 246 -7.62 24.24 -13.89
N TYR A 247 -6.65 23.55 -13.27
CA TYR A 247 -5.94 24.02 -12.07
C TYR A 247 -5.36 25.44 -12.16
N GLU A 248 -4.75 25.82 -13.30
CA GLU A 248 -4.12 27.13 -13.45
C GLU A 248 -5.16 28.25 -13.59
N ALA A 249 -6.18 28.04 -14.43
CA ALA A 249 -7.29 28.98 -14.61
C ALA A 249 -8.10 29.17 -13.31
N ASP A 250 -8.40 28.08 -12.61
CA ASP A 250 -9.07 28.09 -11.31
C ASP A 250 -8.26 28.86 -10.24
N SER A 251 -6.93 28.72 -10.25
CA SER A 251 -6.04 29.42 -9.32
C SER A 251 -5.99 30.92 -9.57
N ILE A 252 -5.99 31.34 -10.84
CA ILE A 252 -6.09 32.75 -11.23
C ILE A 252 -7.45 33.32 -10.81
N ALA A 253 -8.55 32.61 -11.14
CA ALA A 253 -9.91 33.01 -10.81
C ALA A 253 -10.14 33.13 -9.29
N TYR A 254 -9.68 32.15 -8.51
CA TYR A 254 -9.76 32.20 -7.05
C TYR A 254 -8.96 33.37 -6.46
N THR A 255 -7.77 33.66 -6.99
CA THR A 255 -6.95 34.79 -6.51
C THR A 255 -7.65 36.13 -6.75
N ALA A 256 -8.22 36.34 -7.94
CA ALA A 256 -8.99 37.55 -8.25
C ALA A 256 -10.25 37.68 -7.36
N GLN A 257 -10.95 36.57 -7.09
CA GLN A 257 -12.10 36.55 -6.18
C GLN A 257 -11.70 36.80 -4.72
N ARG A 258 -10.52 36.33 -4.29
CA ARG A 258 -9.98 36.60 -2.95
C ARG A 258 -9.68 38.08 -2.75
N GLU A 259 -9.00 38.71 -3.72
CA GLU A 259 -8.80 40.15 -3.70
C GLU A 259 -10.13 40.93 -3.70
N ALA A 260 -11.12 40.49 -4.46
CA ALA A 260 -12.44 41.12 -4.48
C ALA A 260 -13.18 41.00 -3.13
N TRP A 261 -13.07 39.86 -2.45
CA TRP A 261 -13.59 39.69 -1.09
C TRP A 261 -12.85 40.54 -0.06
N GLU A 262 -11.51 40.56 -0.10
CA GLU A 262 -10.66 41.32 0.82
C GLU A 262 -10.80 42.84 0.65
N LYS A 263 -11.21 43.30 -0.56
CA LYS A 263 -11.59 44.69 -0.85
C LYS A 263 -13.07 45.01 -0.58
N GLY A 264 -13.85 44.05 -0.08
CA GLY A 264 -15.28 44.22 0.26
C GLY A 264 -16.24 44.22 -0.93
N TYR A 265 -15.80 43.87 -2.14
CA TYR A 265 -16.66 43.76 -3.33
C TYR A 265 -17.46 42.46 -3.38
N LEU A 266 -17.05 41.44 -2.62
CA LEU A 266 -17.83 40.22 -2.36
C LEU A 266 -18.19 40.16 -0.88
N GLN A 267 -19.41 39.73 -0.55
CA GLN A 267 -19.86 39.57 0.83
C GLN A 267 -19.25 38.34 1.52
N ASN A 268 -19.01 37.27 0.76
CA ASN A 268 -18.53 35.98 1.26
C ASN A 268 -17.19 35.61 0.61
N PRO A 269 -16.29 34.90 1.33
CA PRO A 269 -15.05 34.42 0.74
C PRO A 269 -15.36 33.40 -0.37
N PRO A 270 -14.60 33.40 -1.49
CA PRO A 270 -14.77 32.41 -2.53
C PRO A 270 -14.49 30.99 -2.02
N PRO A 271 -15.22 29.97 -2.54
CA PRO A 271 -14.93 28.58 -2.22
C PRO A 271 -13.58 28.15 -2.82
N LEU A 272 -12.92 27.19 -2.16
CA LEU A 272 -11.70 26.58 -2.70
C LEU A 272 -12.02 25.78 -3.99
N PRO A 273 -11.27 25.94 -5.10
CA PRO A 273 -11.53 25.20 -6.33
C PRO A 273 -11.40 23.67 -6.19
N GLU A 274 -12.22 22.90 -6.91
CA GLU A 274 -12.13 21.43 -6.92
C GLU A 274 -10.77 20.95 -7.44
N SER A 275 -10.22 21.63 -8.45
CA SER A 275 -8.90 21.35 -9.04
C SER A 275 -7.74 21.47 -8.05
N TRP A 276 -7.86 22.28 -6.99
CA TRP A 276 -6.85 22.34 -5.94
C TRP A 276 -6.71 21.00 -5.22
N GLY A 277 -7.75 20.15 -5.23
CA GLY A 277 -7.70 18.79 -4.69
C GLY A 277 -6.61 17.93 -5.36
N VAL A 278 -6.52 17.92 -6.69
CA VAL A 278 -5.60 17.01 -7.42
C VAL A 278 -4.13 17.39 -7.28
N LYS A 279 -3.81 18.64 -6.93
CA LYS A 279 -2.43 19.08 -6.60
C LYS A 279 -2.12 19.03 -5.10
N ARG A 280 -3.07 19.42 -4.22
CA ARG A 280 -2.87 19.43 -2.75
C ARG A 280 -2.96 18.05 -2.10
N ARG A 281 -3.57 17.06 -2.76
CA ARG A 281 -3.71 15.69 -2.27
C ARG A 281 -3.19 14.68 -3.28
N LEU A 282 -1.88 14.69 -3.53
CA LEU A 282 -1.24 13.78 -4.49
C LEU A 282 -1.54 12.29 -4.22
N HIS A 283 -1.69 11.90 -2.95
CA HIS A 283 -2.08 10.55 -2.50
C HIS A 283 -3.53 10.16 -2.81
N HIS A 284 -4.36 11.06 -3.36
CA HIS A 284 -5.67 10.72 -3.93
C HIS A 284 -5.64 10.48 -5.45
N ARG A 285 -4.52 10.76 -6.15
CA ARG A 285 -4.46 10.61 -7.61
C ARG A 285 -4.47 9.15 -8.03
N ILE A 286 -5.15 8.88 -9.15
CA ILE A 286 -5.40 7.53 -9.64
C ILE A 286 -4.07 6.81 -9.92
N GLY A 287 -3.91 5.60 -9.36
CA GLY A 287 -2.68 4.82 -9.44
C GLY A 287 -1.45 5.41 -8.73
N GLY A 288 -1.55 6.58 -8.10
CA GLY A 288 -0.41 7.29 -7.52
C GLY A 288 0.30 6.50 -6.42
N LEU A 289 -0.46 5.79 -5.60
CA LEU A 289 0.05 4.94 -4.51
C LEU A 289 0.32 3.52 -4.97
N TYR A 290 -0.46 3.00 -5.92
CA TYR A 290 -0.12 1.76 -6.63
C TYR A 290 1.32 1.84 -7.18
N ASN A 291 1.60 2.89 -7.96
CA ASN A 291 2.92 3.11 -8.56
C ASN A 291 4.04 3.32 -7.54
N GLY A 292 3.78 4.07 -6.46
CA GLY A 292 4.79 4.47 -5.47
C GLY A 292 5.05 3.48 -4.35
N MET A 293 4.05 2.66 -3.96
CA MET A 293 4.07 1.88 -2.72
C MET A 293 3.62 0.40 -2.88
N ILE A 294 3.05 0.01 -4.03
CA ILE A 294 2.61 -1.38 -4.30
C ILE A 294 3.44 -2.02 -5.41
N HIS A 295 3.62 -1.33 -6.53
CA HIS A 295 4.38 -1.83 -7.69
C HIS A 295 5.83 -2.28 -7.35
N PRO A 296 6.59 -1.60 -6.46
CA PRO A 296 7.89 -2.09 -5.99
C PRO A 296 7.87 -3.44 -5.27
N LEU A 297 6.70 -3.87 -4.76
CA LEU A 297 6.52 -5.10 -3.97
C LEU A 297 6.09 -6.31 -4.82
N LEU A 298 5.65 -6.10 -6.07
CA LEU A 298 5.15 -7.16 -6.95
C LEU A 298 6.11 -8.36 -7.15
N PRO A 299 7.45 -8.19 -7.15
CA PRO A 299 8.35 -9.34 -7.25
C PRO A 299 8.37 -10.23 -5.98
N LEU A 300 7.88 -9.75 -4.84
CA LEU A 300 7.83 -10.55 -3.61
C LEU A 300 6.82 -11.69 -3.72
N ARG A 301 7.24 -12.88 -3.28
CA ARG A 301 6.34 -13.96 -2.94
C ARG A 301 5.73 -13.66 -1.56
N ILE A 302 4.47 -13.23 -1.53
CA ILE A 302 3.66 -13.07 -0.31
C ILE A 302 2.72 -14.27 -0.12
N ARG A 303 2.25 -14.50 1.10
CA ARG A 303 1.11 -15.40 1.37
C ARG A 303 -0.20 -14.74 0.96
N GLY A 304 -0.39 -13.47 1.29
CA GLY A 304 -1.63 -12.74 1.02
C GLY A 304 -1.62 -11.29 1.50
N VAL A 305 -2.79 -10.66 1.45
CA VAL A 305 -3.04 -9.26 1.79
C VAL A 305 -4.09 -9.17 2.90
N ILE A 306 -3.87 -8.27 3.87
CA ILE A 306 -4.92 -7.71 4.72
C ILE A 306 -5.18 -6.25 4.38
N TRP A 307 -6.45 -5.83 4.32
CA TRP A 307 -6.88 -4.55 3.76
C TRP A 307 -7.91 -3.82 4.63
N TYR A 308 -7.63 -2.59 5.07
CA TYR A 308 -8.58 -1.77 5.82
C TYR A 308 -8.77 -0.40 5.15
N GLN A 309 -9.80 -0.31 4.30
CA GLN A 309 -10.15 0.89 3.55
C GLN A 309 -11.61 0.87 3.12
N GLY A 310 -12.19 2.07 3.00
CA GLY A 310 -13.51 2.31 2.41
C GLY A 310 -14.11 3.68 2.81
N GLU A 311 -13.64 4.25 3.92
CA GLU A 311 -14.13 5.49 4.51
C GLU A 311 -14.03 6.68 3.56
N SER A 312 -13.00 6.72 2.69
CA SER A 312 -12.86 7.76 1.66
C SER A 312 -13.72 7.53 0.41
N ASN A 313 -14.22 6.32 0.18
CA ASN A 313 -15.11 6.00 -0.96
C ASN A 313 -16.59 5.88 -0.57
N ARG A 314 -16.93 5.92 0.73
CA ARG A 314 -18.30 5.77 1.27
C ARG A 314 -19.39 6.60 0.56
N ASN A 315 -19.06 7.77 0.03
CA ASN A 315 -20.00 8.65 -0.68
C ASN A 315 -20.35 8.13 -2.10
N PHE A 316 -19.67 7.11 -2.60
CA PHE A 316 -19.83 6.53 -3.93
C PHE A 316 -19.90 4.99 -3.88
N PRO A 317 -20.82 4.39 -3.11
CA PRO A 317 -20.82 2.95 -2.81
C PRO A 317 -20.96 2.08 -4.07
N ARG A 318 -21.87 2.45 -5.00
CA ARG A 318 -22.05 1.77 -6.31
C ARG A 318 -20.86 1.91 -7.27
N GLN A 319 -19.88 2.77 -6.95
CA GLN A 319 -18.57 2.80 -7.63
C GLN A 319 -17.58 1.87 -6.93
N TYR A 320 -17.54 1.93 -5.59
CA TYR A 320 -16.67 1.09 -4.76
C TYR A 320 -16.91 -0.42 -4.96
N GLU A 321 -18.19 -0.81 -5.02
CA GLU A 321 -18.67 -2.18 -5.32
C GLU A 321 -18.02 -2.76 -6.58
N LYS A 322 -17.66 -1.91 -7.55
CA LYS A 322 -16.99 -2.30 -8.79
C LYS A 322 -15.47 -2.17 -8.67
N GLN A 323 -15.00 -1.09 -8.06
CA GLN A 323 -13.57 -0.77 -7.93
C GLN A 323 -12.82 -1.71 -6.99
N PHE A 324 -13.37 -2.06 -5.83
CA PHE A 324 -12.65 -2.85 -4.83
C PHE A 324 -12.44 -4.32 -5.26
N PRO A 325 -13.45 -5.05 -5.78
CA PRO A 325 -13.22 -6.34 -6.42
C PRO A 325 -12.29 -6.27 -7.63
N ASN A 326 -12.25 -5.13 -8.34
CA ASN A 326 -11.33 -4.92 -9.46
C ASN A 326 -9.87 -4.70 -9.00
N LEU A 327 -9.64 -3.99 -7.89
CA LEU A 327 -8.34 -3.90 -7.23
C LEU A 327 -7.82 -5.31 -6.88
N ILE A 328 -8.63 -6.12 -6.21
CA ILE A 328 -8.25 -7.48 -5.80
C ILE A 328 -7.82 -8.33 -7.01
N ARG A 329 -8.63 -8.35 -8.09
CA ARG A 329 -8.30 -9.08 -9.33
C ARG A 329 -7.01 -8.58 -9.98
N THR A 330 -6.87 -7.27 -10.12
CA THR A 330 -5.73 -6.67 -10.86
C THR A 330 -4.43 -6.72 -10.07
N TRP A 331 -4.47 -6.66 -8.74
CA TRP A 331 -3.30 -6.97 -7.89
C TRP A 331 -2.87 -8.43 -8.04
N ARG A 332 -3.81 -9.39 -7.97
CA ARG A 332 -3.52 -10.83 -8.19
C ARG A 332 -2.89 -11.09 -9.56
N GLN A 333 -3.40 -10.43 -10.61
CA GLN A 333 -2.82 -10.46 -11.96
C GLN A 333 -1.40 -9.86 -12.00
N ALA A 334 -1.19 -8.69 -11.38
CA ALA A 334 0.11 -8.00 -11.38
C ALA A 334 1.21 -8.74 -10.60
N TRP A 335 0.85 -9.43 -9.51
CA TRP A 335 1.76 -10.30 -8.75
C TRP A 335 2.04 -11.63 -9.47
N GLY A 336 1.07 -12.15 -10.24
CA GLY A 336 1.22 -13.40 -11.01
C GLY A 336 1.36 -14.68 -10.19
N ILE A 337 1.06 -14.65 -8.88
CA ILE A 337 1.19 -15.81 -7.97
C ILE A 337 -0.11 -16.59 -7.75
N GLY A 338 -1.16 -16.28 -8.52
CA GLY A 338 -2.51 -16.87 -8.41
C GLY A 338 -3.45 -16.06 -7.51
N ASP A 339 -4.63 -16.62 -7.24
CA ASP A 339 -5.63 -16.03 -6.33
C ASP A 339 -5.18 -16.12 -4.86
N PHE A 340 -4.18 -15.32 -4.47
CA PHE A 340 -3.71 -15.28 -3.09
C PHE A 340 -4.79 -14.74 -2.13
N PRO A 341 -4.86 -15.26 -0.88
CA PRO A 341 -5.70 -14.74 0.20
C PRO A 341 -5.76 -13.20 0.28
N PHE A 342 -6.97 -12.64 0.17
CA PHE A 342 -7.20 -11.20 0.29
C PHE A 342 -8.31 -10.94 1.30
N TYR A 343 -7.92 -10.60 2.53
CA TYR A 343 -8.83 -10.41 3.65
C TYR A 343 -8.99 -8.93 3.95
N PHE A 344 -10.21 -8.50 4.30
CA PHE A 344 -10.50 -7.08 4.45
C PHE A 344 -11.39 -6.77 5.63
N VAL A 345 -11.38 -5.51 6.06
CA VAL A 345 -12.10 -5.06 7.24
C VAL A 345 -13.29 -4.18 6.84
N GLN A 346 -14.47 -4.54 7.34
CA GLN A 346 -15.67 -3.72 7.23
C GLN A 346 -15.43 -2.38 7.95
N ILE A 347 -15.70 -1.24 7.31
CA ILE A 347 -15.38 0.06 7.92
C ILE A 347 -16.19 0.32 9.20
N ALA A 348 -15.64 1.16 10.09
CA ALA A 348 -16.28 1.52 11.35
C ALA A 348 -17.70 2.13 11.14
N PRO A 349 -18.64 1.94 12.08
CA PRO A 349 -20.01 2.47 12.03
C PRO A 349 -20.09 3.99 12.32
N TYR A 350 -19.12 4.77 11.86
CA TYR A 350 -18.96 6.18 12.21
C TYR A 350 -20.09 7.05 11.64
N TYR A 351 -20.67 7.89 12.49
CA TYR A 351 -21.75 8.80 12.15
C TYR A 351 -21.21 10.04 11.42
N TYR A 352 -21.30 10.03 10.09
CA TYR A 352 -20.94 11.17 9.25
C TYR A 352 -22.03 12.26 9.21
N ASN A 353 -22.48 12.72 10.39
CA ASN A 353 -23.44 13.81 10.58
C ASN A 353 -24.70 13.72 9.68
N GLY A 354 -25.37 12.56 9.71
CA GLY A 354 -26.68 12.35 9.07
C GLY A 354 -26.66 11.76 7.66
N ALA A 355 -25.49 11.46 7.09
CA ALA A 355 -25.41 10.78 5.80
C ALA A 355 -25.68 9.27 5.90
N PHE A 356 -26.61 8.74 5.09
CA PHE A 356 -26.91 7.30 4.94
C PHE A 356 -25.82 6.51 4.17
N ASN A 357 -24.55 6.91 4.29
CA ASN A 357 -23.44 6.38 3.49
C ASN A 357 -22.70 5.18 4.11
N ILE A 358 -23.11 4.69 5.29
CA ILE A 358 -22.49 3.56 6.00
C ILE A 358 -23.04 2.19 5.54
N PRO A 359 -24.37 1.91 5.56
CA PRO A 359 -24.87 0.60 5.09
C PRO A 359 -24.52 0.30 3.62
N PRO A 360 -24.67 1.23 2.65
CA PRO A 360 -24.36 0.94 1.25
C PRO A 360 -22.86 0.67 0.97
N ILE A 361 -21.93 1.25 1.73
CA ILE A 361 -20.50 0.95 1.57
C ILE A 361 -20.13 -0.38 2.24
N TRP A 362 -20.84 -0.80 3.29
CA TRP A 362 -20.73 -2.15 3.84
C TRP A 362 -21.24 -3.21 2.87
N GLU A 363 -22.34 -2.98 2.16
CA GLU A 363 -22.82 -3.86 1.09
C GLU A 363 -21.80 -3.95 -0.06
N ALA A 364 -21.25 -2.80 -0.48
CA ALA A 364 -20.18 -2.74 -1.48
C ALA A 364 -18.89 -3.45 -1.06
N GLN A 365 -18.56 -3.47 0.25
CA GLN A 365 -17.48 -4.29 0.80
C GLN A 365 -17.85 -5.78 0.80
N TYR A 366 -19.06 -6.14 1.28
CA TYR A 366 -19.55 -7.51 1.34
C TYR A 366 -19.62 -8.18 -0.05
N ALA A 367 -19.97 -7.42 -1.09
CA ALA A 367 -19.98 -7.89 -2.48
C ALA A 367 -18.62 -8.45 -2.97
N ALA A 368 -17.50 -8.00 -2.38
CA ALA A 368 -16.18 -8.54 -2.71
C ALA A 368 -15.97 -10.00 -2.28
N LEU A 369 -16.80 -10.53 -1.35
CA LEU A 369 -16.80 -11.94 -0.94
C LEU A 369 -17.22 -12.92 -2.04
N GLN A 370 -17.69 -12.42 -3.19
CA GLN A 370 -17.91 -13.24 -4.39
C GLN A 370 -16.59 -13.67 -5.08
N LEU A 371 -15.43 -13.15 -4.64
CA LEU A 371 -14.11 -13.55 -5.15
C LEU A 371 -13.52 -14.73 -4.36
N PRO A 372 -12.84 -15.67 -5.03
CA PRO A 372 -12.19 -16.80 -4.35
C PRO A 372 -11.09 -16.32 -3.38
N HIS A 373 -10.90 -17.06 -2.29
CA HIS A 373 -9.94 -16.75 -1.23
C HIS A 373 -10.05 -15.32 -0.70
N THR A 374 -11.27 -14.88 -0.40
CA THR A 374 -11.56 -13.60 0.28
C THR A 374 -12.43 -13.80 1.52
N GLY A 375 -12.37 -12.84 2.43
CA GLY A 375 -13.03 -12.91 3.73
C GLY A 375 -13.05 -11.54 4.41
N MET A 376 -14.09 -11.26 5.18
CA MET A 376 -14.33 -9.94 5.77
C MET A 376 -14.39 -10.01 7.30
N ALA A 377 -13.53 -9.26 7.97
CA ALA A 377 -13.66 -8.97 9.39
C ALA A 377 -14.73 -7.89 9.59
N ALA A 378 -15.89 -8.27 10.14
CA ALA A 378 -16.92 -7.33 10.58
C ALA A 378 -16.46 -6.53 11.81
N THR A 379 -16.93 -5.28 11.95
CA THR A 379 -16.52 -4.38 13.06
C THR A 379 -17.66 -3.59 13.70
N GLN A 380 -18.92 -3.95 13.44
CA GLN A 380 -20.08 -3.16 13.92
C GLN A 380 -20.25 -3.17 15.44
N ASP A 381 -19.85 -4.26 16.08
CA ASP A 381 -19.92 -4.55 17.52
C ASP A 381 -18.76 -3.94 18.33
N ILE A 382 -17.59 -3.79 17.72
CA ILE A 382 -16.36 -3.21 18.31
C ILE A 382 -16.06 -1.78 17.84
N GLY A 383 -16.82 -1.30 16.86
CA GLY A 383 -16.74 0.04 16.31
C GLY A 383 -17.40 1.09 17.20
N GLN A 384 -17.20 2.37 16.89
CA GLN A 384 -17.77 3.48 17.65
C GLN A 384 -18.39 4.52 16.72
N ILE A 385 -19.65 4.88 16.96
CA ILE A 385 -20.38 5.83 16.10
C ILE A 385 -19.80 7.25 16.13
N TYR A 386 -19.03 7.59 17.16
CA TYR A 386 -18.40 8.90 17.37
C TYR A 386 -16.86 8.86 17.23
N ASP A 387 -16.28 7.74 16.76
CA ASP A 387 -14.85 7.63 16.50
C ASP A 387 -14.57 6.91 15.18
N ILE A 388 -14.07 7.65 14.18
CA ILE A 388 -13.70 7.13 12.86
C ILE A 388 -12.48 6.21 12.93
N HIS A 389 -11.74 6.26 14.05
CA HIS A 389 -10.66 5.35 14.38
C HIS A 389 -11.01 4.62 15.70
N PRO A 390 -11.90 3.61 15.69
CA PRO A 390 -12.20 2.84 16.91
C PRO A 390 -10.91 2.21 17.48
N PRO A 391 -10.65 2.34 18.80
CA PRO A 391 -9.40 1.93 19.44
C PRO A 391 -9.26 0.41 19.57
N GLU A 392 -10.35 -0.34 19.40
CA GLU A 392 -10.35 -1.79 19.42
C GLU A 392 -9.77 -2.32 18.10
N LYS A 393 -8.46 -2.55 18.09
CA LYS A 393 -7.70 -3.08 16.95
C LYS A 393 -7.12 -4.47 17.20
N GLU A 394 -7.12 -4.94 18.45
CA GLU A 394 -6.73 -6.30 18.80
C GLU A 394 -7.73 -7.28 18.19
N GLU A 395 -9.02 -7.06 18.43
CA GLU A 395 -10.08 -7.90 17.87
C GLU A 395 -10.16 -7.83 16.33
N VAL A 396 -9.83 -6.69 15.72
CA VAL A 396 -9.76 -6.56 14.25
C VAL A 396 -8.63 -7.42 13.67
N GLY A 397 -7.42 -7.31 14.22
CA GLY A 397 -6.27 -8.14 13.81
C GLY A 397 -6.53 -9.62 14.06
N ARG A 398 -7.12 -9.95 15.23
CA ARG A 398 -7.54 -11.31 15.58
C ARG A 398 -8.53 -11.88 14.58
N ARG A 399 -9.61 -11.15 14.23
CA ARG A 399 -10.61 -11.60 13.24
C ARG A 399 -9.99 -11.92 11.87
N LEU A 400 -9.13 -11.03 11.36
CA LEU A 400 -8.37 -11.28 10.14
C LEU A 400 -7.50 -12.55 10.24
N ALA A 401 -6.88 -12.80 11.40
CA ALA A 401 -6.06 -13.98 11.61
C ALA A 401 -6.89 -15.27 11.73
N LEU A 402 -8.10 -15.23 12.32
CA LEU A 402 -9.01 -16.39 12.31
C LEU A 402 -9.44 -16.76 10.88
N ILE A 403 -9.77 -15.75 10.05
CA ILE A 403 -10.11 -15.95 8.63
C ILE A 403 -8.94 -16.65 7.92
N ALA A 404 -7.71 -16.17 8.13
CA ALA A 404 -6.51 -16.80 7.58
C ALA A 404 -6.28 -18.23 8.11
N LEU A 405 -6.40 -18.47 9.42
CA LEU A 405 -6.26 -19.79 10.03
C LEU A 405 -7.21 -20.81 9.39
N ASN A 406 -8.50 -20.48 9.27
CA ASN A 406 -9.47 -21.37 8.66
C ASN A 406 -9.24 -21.54 7.14
N GLN A 407 -9.17 -20.44 6.38
CA GLN A 407 -9.25 -20.47 4.92
C GLN A 407 -7.89 -20.57 4.19
N THR A 408 -6.78 -20.13 4.81
CA THR A 408 -5.42 -20.25 4.24
C THR A 408 -4.67 -21.45 4.81
N TYR A 409 -4.79 -21.69 6.12
CA TYR A 409 -4.04 -22.75 6.83
C TYR A 409 -4.90 -23.99 7.17
N ASN A 410 -6.12 -24.07 6.63
CA ASN A 410 -7.04 -25.21 6.75
C ASN A 410 -7.41 -25.62 8.19
N ARG A 411 -7.35 -24.68 9.15
CA ARG A 411 -7.79 -24.89 10.54
C ARG A 411 -9.31 -24.87 10.63
N GLN A 412 -9.93 -25.97 10.22
CA GLN A 412 -11.39 -26.17 10.27
C GLN A 412 -11.95 -26.19 11.72
N ASP A 413 -11.09 -26.34 12.71
CA ASP A 413 -11.38 -26.16 14.13
C ASP A 413 -11.56 -24.68 14.55
N VAL A 414 -11.18 -23.72 13.70
CA VAL A 414 -11.27 -22.29 13.98
C VAL A 414 -12.56 -21.70 13.40
N VAL A 415 -13.50 -21.33 14.28
CA VAL A 415 -14.62 -20.43 13.96
C VAL A 415 -14.06 -19.05 13.64
N TYR A 416 -14.33 -18.56 12.43
CA TYR A 416 -13.59 -17.44 11.84
C TYR A 416 -14.45 -16.24 11.43
N SER A 417 -15.76 -16.37 11.46
CA SER A 417 -16.71 -15.34 11.04
C SER A 417 -17.96 -15.39 11.92
N GLY A 418 -18.69 -14.28 11.99
CA GLY A 418 -20.04 -14.28 12.57
C GLY A 418 -21.06 -14.93 11.62
N PRO A 419 -22.33 -15.06 12.06
CA PRO A 419 -23.41 -15.59 11.25
C PRO A 419 -23.61 -14.80 9.95
N VAL A 420 -23.77 -15.50 8.84
CA VAL A 420 -23.98 -14.92 7.51
C VAL A 420 -25.41 -15.20 7.06
N LEU A 421 -26.13 -14.17 6.63
CA LEU A 421 -27.50 -14.31 6.12
C LEU A 421 -27.50 -15.22 4.89
N LYS A 422 -28.23 -16.33 4.98
CA LYS A 422 -28.34 -17.38 3.95
C LYS A 422 -29.62 -17.24 3.14
N GLN A 423 -30.76 -16.97 3.79
CA GLN A 423 -32.06 -16.83 3.14
C GLN A 423 -32.97 -15.84 3.88
N VAL A 424 -33.86 -15.18 3.13
CA VAL A 424 -35.01 -14.43 3.65
C VAL A 424 -36.29 -15.00 3.03
N THR A 425 -37.27 -15.34 3.87
CA THR A 425 -38.59 -15.81 3.42
C THR A 425 -39.66 -14.88 3.98
N TYR A 426 -40.60 -14.43 3.14
CA TYR A 426 -41.64 -13.46 3.51
C TYR A 426 -43.02 -14.12 3.62
N GLU A 427 -43.58 -14.18 4.82
CA GLU A 427 -44.83 -14.88 5.11
C GLU A 427 -45.69 -14.09 6.11
N ALA A 428 -46.99 -13.94 5.82
CA ALA A 428 -47.99 -13.33 6.72
C ALA A 428 -47.55 -12.01 7.39
N GLY A 429 -46.87 -11.12 6.65
CA GLY A 429 -46.37 -9.84 7.15
C GLY A 429 -45.07 -9.91 7.98
N LYS A 430 -44.41 -11.07 8.03
CA LYS A 430 -43.13 -11.31 8.70
C LYS A 430 -42.03 -11.59 7.67
N ALA A 431 -40.78 -11.36 8.07
CA ALA A 431 -39.60 -11.87 7.38
C ALA A 431 -38.92 -12.90 8.29
N LEU A 432 -38.77 -14.13 7.81
CA LEU A 432 -37.97 -15.17 8.43
C LEU A 432 -36.54 -15.09 7.87
N LEU A 433 -35.54 -15.02 8.75
CA LEU A 433 -34.13 -14.91 8.38
C LEU A 433 -33.41 -16.21 8.75
N GLU A 434 -32.84 -16.90 7.77
CA GLU A 434 -31.96 -18.05 8.00
C GLU A 434 -30.50 -17.60 7.92
N PHE A 435 -29.67 -18.00 8.88
CA PHE A 435 -28.24 -17.69 8.92
C PHE A 435 -27.39 -18.96 8.90
N ASP A 436 -26.32 -18.96 8.10
CA ASP A 436 -25.20 -19.88 8.24
C ASP A 436 -24.34 -19.41 9.43
N PRO A 437 -24.18 -20.20 10.51
CA PRO A 437 -23.42 -19.81 11.69
C PRO A 437 -21.89 -19.95 11.53
N ARG A 438 -21.39 -20.35 10.35
CA ARG A 438 -19.96 -20.43 10.01
C ARG A 438 -19.11 -21.27 10.99
N GLY A 439 -19.71 -22.33 11.52
CA GLY A 439 -19.10 -23.27 12.47
C GLY A 439 -19.30 -22.90 13.95
N GLY A 440 -19.91 -21.75 14.26
CA GLY A 440 -20.33 -21.38 15.62
C GLY A 440 -21.79 -21.74 15.92
N GLU A 441 -22.34 -21.12 16.95
CA GLU A 441 -23.76 -21.17 17.32
C GLU A 441 -24.44 -19.80 17.14
N LEU A 442 -25.77 -19.78 16.95
CA LEU A 442 -26.54 -18.54 16.89
C LEU A 442 -27.02 -18.14 18.29
N PHE A 443 -26.56 -17.00 18.80
CA PHE A 443 -27.01 -16.45 20.09
C PHE A 443 -27.50 -14.99 19.96
N SER A 444 -28.53 -14.63 20.74
CA SER A 444 -28.97 -13.24 20.89
C SER A 444 -28.15 -12.56 21.98
N ALA A 445 -27.47 -11.46 21.64
CA ALA A 445 -26.71 -10.65 22.59
C ALA A 445 -27.64 -9.80 23.48
N GLY A 446 -28.33 -10.44 24.44
CA GLY A 446 -29.39 -9.79 25.24
C GLY A 446 -29.93 -10.60 26.41
N ASN A 447 -29.06 -11.01 27.35
CA ASN A 447 -29.39 -11.61 28.66
C ASN A 447 -30.37 -12.82 28.66
N GLY A 448 -30.60 -13.47 27.51
CA GLY A 448 -31.55 -14.58 27.38
C GLY A 448 -33.04 -14.20 27.50
N ILE A 449 -33.37 -12.91 27.63
CA ILE A 449 -34.75 -12.43 27.93
C ILE A 449 -35.25 -11.41 26.88
N GLY A 450 -34.33 -10.74 26.17
CA GLY A 450 -34.67 -9.79 25.10
C GLY A 450 -34.50 -10.36 23.69
N GLY A 451 -35.48 -10.10 22.81
CA GLY A 451 -35.29 -10.25 21.37
C GLY A 451 -34.34 -9.19 20.80
N ILE A 452 -34.06 -9.26 19.49
CA ILE A 452 -33.23 -8.28 18.78
C ILE A 452 -33.83 -6.86 18.98
N PRO A 453 -33.12 -5.92 19.64
CA PRO A 453 -33.72 -4.67 20.08
C PRO A 453 -34.00 -3.68 18.93
N SER A 454 -33.23 -3.78 17.84
CA SER A 454 -33.48 -3.08 16.58
C SER A 454 -32.73 -3.77 15.45
N PHE A 455 -33.19 -3.57 14.22
CA PHE A 455 -32.48 -3.96 13.00
C PHE A 455 -32.63 -2.87 11.94
N PHE A 456 -31.65 -2.79 11.04
CA PHE A 456 -31.69 -1.88 9.89
C PHE A 456 -31.88 -2.69 8.62
N VAL A 457 -32.63 -2.13 7.67
CA VAL A 457 -32.77 -2.65 6.31
C VAL A 457 -32.26 -1.55 5.38
N ALA A 458 -31.24 -1.86 4.60
CA ALA A 458 -30.90 -1.10 3.41
C ALA A 458 -31.82 -1.59 2.27
N ASP A 459 -32.60 -0.68 1.69
CA ASP A 459 -33.34 -0.92 0.45
C ASP A 459 -33.38 0.39 -0.35
N GLU A 460 -33.74 0.34 -1.65
CA GLU A 460 -33.76 1.53 -2.51
C GLU A 460 -34.81 2.59 -2.11
N ARG A 461 -35.61 2.35 -1.06
CA ARG A 461 -36.59 3.28 -0.48
C ARG A 461 -36.15 3.84 0.88
N ARG A 462 -34.93 3.52 1.32
CA ARG A 462 -34.25 4.08 2.50
C ARG A 462 -32.79 4.48 2.19
N ILE A 463 -32.57 4.97 0.97
CA ILE A 463 -31.35 5.68 0.51
C ILE A 463 -31.46 7.16 0.87
#